data_AF-A0A968MFS2-F1
#
_entry.id   AF-A0A968MFS2-F1
#
_cell.length_a   1.000
_cell.length_b   1.000
_cell.length_c   1.000
_cell.angle_alpha   90.00
_cell.angle_beta   90.00
_cell.angle_gamma   90.00
#
_symmetry.space_group_name_H-M   'P 1'
#
loop_
_entity.id
_entity.type
_entity.pdbx_description
1 polymer ?
#
loop_
_entity_poly.entity_id
_entity_poly.type
_entity_poly.pdbx_seq_one_letter_code
_entity_poly.pdbx_strand_id
1 'polypeptide(L)'
;MAIILSPSAAGLGTHLIVYTFSQDGCTVTAEQSVSVTAPPTVSFSGLSGIYCEGSGLVTLTGSPAGGTFSGPGISGNSFNPAAAGIGLHTITYTFSQNNCTFSASQQVEVVAGNEVLSITGLGSTYCVNAAAVSITGSPLGGAFSGPGISGNSFNPALAGVGTHLIVYEYVSGG
;
A
#
# COMPACT_ATOMS: atom_id res chain seq x y z
N MET A 1 -12.91 46.41 -23.26
CA MET A 1 -11.94 45.42 -23.77
C MET A 1 -11.50 44.60 -22.57
N ALA A 2 -11.91 43.33 -22.48
CA ALA A 2 -11.47 42.45 -21.40
C ALA A 2 -10.10 41.88 -21.78
N ILE A 3 -9.09 42.13 -20.95
CA ILE A 3 -7.78 41.49 -21.09
C ILE A 3 -7.91 40.12 -20.43
N ILE A 4 -7.98 39.05 -21.25
CA ILE A 4 -7.91 37.68 -20.76
C ILE A 4 -6.41 37.34 -20.64
N LEU A 5 -5.91 37.25 -19.41
CA LEU A 5 -4.60 36.66 -19.18
C LEU A 5 -4.72 35.14 -19.19
N SER A 6 -3.96 34.47 -20.05
CA SER A 6 -3.64 33.05 -19.92
C SER A 6 -2.43 32.90 -18.98
N PRO A 7 -2.60 32.38 -17.74
CA PRO A 7 -1.51 32.31 -16.75
C PRO A 7 -0.28 31.52 -17.24
N SER A 8 -0.47 30.58 -18.18
CA SER A 8 0.62 29.79 -18.77
C SER A 8 1.56 30.58 -19.67
N ALA A 9 1.13 31.73 -20.22
CA ALA A 9 1.96 32.56 -21.10
C ALA A 9 2.77 33.63 -20.36
N ALA A 10 2.39 33.97 -19.13
CA ALA A 10 3.01 35.06 -18.37
C ALA A 10 4.33 34.65 -17.68
N GLY A 11 4.52 33.37 -17.38
CA GLY A 11 5.71 32.88 -16.66
C GLY A 11 5.68 33.19 -15.15
N LEU A 12 6.66 32.67 -14.41
CA LEU A 12 6.78 32.87 -12.95
C LEU A 12 7.06 34.35 -12.63
N GLY A 13 6.51 34.86 -11.54
CA GLY A 13 6.71 36.23 -11.07
C GLY A 13 5.41 37.02 -10.86
N THR A 14 5.56 38.30 -10.52
CA THR A 14 4.42 39.21 -10.34
C THR A 14 4.20 40.00 -11.62
N HIS A 15 2.98 39.92 -12.15
CA HIS A 15 2.53 40.61 -13.35
C HIS A 15 1.67 41.79 -12.95
N LEU A 16 2.05 42.99 -13.37
CA LEU A 16 1.26 44.20 -13.20
C LEU A 16 0.35 44.39 -14.42
N ILE A 17 -0.95 44.41 -14.19
CA ILE A 17 -1.98 44.72 -15.18
C ILE A 17 -2.28 46.19 -15.06
N VAL A 18 -2.05 46.94 -16.14
CA VAL A 18 -2.38 48.36 -16.21
C VAL A 18 -3.49 48.55 -17.26
N TYR A 19 -4.60 49.12 -16.82
CA TYR A 19 -5.69 49.55 -17.70
C TYR A 19 -5.71 51.08 -17.74
N THR A 20 -5.51 51.64 -18.92
CA THR A 20 -5.55 53.10 -19.14
C THR A 20 -6.74 53.44 -20.00
N PHE A 21 -7.57 54.37 -19.54
CA PHE A 21 -8.69 54.92 -20.28
C PHE A 21 -8.50 56.43 -20.45
N SER A 22 -8.67 56.92 -21.68
CA SER A 22 -8.55 58.34 -22.01
C SER A 22 -9.80 58.81 -22.76
N GLN A 23 -10.44 59.87 -22.27
CA GLN A 23 -11.51 60.58 -22.97
C GLN A 23 -11.41 62.08 -22.73
N ASP A 24 -11.61 62.90 -23.77
CA ASP A 24 -11.62 64.36 -23.71
C ASP A 24 -10.46 65.00 -22.93
N GLY A 25 -9.25 64.43 -23.06
CA GLY A 25 -8.04 64.93 -22.39
C GLY A 25 -7.87 64.49 -20.93
N CYS A 26 -8.83 63.77 -20.36
CA CYS A 26 -8.71 63.12 -19.05
C CYS A 26 -8.26 61.67 -19.22
N THR A 27 -7.14 61.32 -18.61
CA THR A 27 -6.62 59.95 -18.55
C THR A 27 -6.77 59.41 -17.13
N VAL A 28 -7.38 58.23 -17.00
CA VAL A 28 -7.46 57.48 -15.75
C VAL A 28 -6.78 56.13 -15.93
N THR A 29 -6.05 55.72 -14.90
CA THR A 29 -5.33 54.44 -14.85
C THR A 29 -5.83 53.59 -13.70
N ALA A 30 -6.03 52.30 -13.95
CA ALA A 30 -6.28 51.29 -12.95
C ALA A 30 -5.18 50.23 -13.02
N GLU A 31 -4.66 49.83 -11.86
CA GLU A 31 -3.57 48.87 -11.75
C GLU A 31 -3.99 47.67 -10.89
N GLN A 32 -3.59 46.46 -11.29
CA GLN A 32 -3.81 45.23 -10.53
C GLN A 32 -2.60 44.32 -10.66
N SER A 33 -2.03 43.87 -9.55
CA SER A 33 -0.96 42.87 -9.55
C SER A 33 -1.50 41.44 -9.43
N VAL A 34 -0.90 40.49 -10.15
CA VAL A 34 -1.16 39.05 -10.06
C VAL A 34 0.18 38.32 -9.93
N SER A 35 0.34 37.44 -8.92
CA SER A 35 1.58 36.65 -8.77
C SER A 35 1.39 35.20 -9.22
N VAL A 36 2.33 34.69 -10.01
CA VAL A 36 2.44 33.28 -10.39
C VAL A 36 3.68 32.70 -9.71
N THR A 37 3.49 31.73 -8.82
CA THR A 37 4.56 31.07 -8.06
C THR A 37 4.83 29.66 -8.56
N ALA A 38 6.07 29.19 -8.36
CA ALA A 38 6.44 27.83 -8.71
C ALA A 38 5.66 26.83 -7.81
N PRO A 39 5.29 25.66 -8.34
CA PRO A 39 4.69 24.60 -7.53
C PRO A 39 5.62 24.22 -6.36
N PRO A 40 5.11 24.05 -5.14
CA PRO A 40 5.89 23.47 -4.06
C PRO A 40 6.28 22.03 -4.45
N THR A 41 7.49 21.62 -4.07
CA THR A 41 7.90 20.22 -4.23
C THR A 41 7.12 19.37 -3.22
N VAL A 42 6.20 18.54 -3.73
CA VAL A 42 5.45 17.58 -2.92
C VAL A 42 6.24 16.27 -2.81
N SER A 43 6.31 15.72 -1.61
CA SER A 43 6.95 14.44 -1.32
C SER A 43 6.32 13.80 -0.09
N PHE A 44 6.60 12.52 0.13
CA PHE A 44 6.26 11.85 1.39
C PHE A 44 7.28 10.76 1.72
N SER A 45 7.29 10.35 2.98
CA SER A 45 8.21 9.36 3.54
C SER A 45 7.47 8.38 4.46
N GLY A 46 8.15 7.31 4.84
CA GLY A 46 7.60 6.24 5.68
C GLY A 46 7.09 5.03 4.90
N LEU A 47 6.98 5.11 3.57
CA LEU A 47 6.62 3.97 2.72
C LEU A 47 7.88 3.21 2.28
N SER A 48 8.00 1.95 2.70
CA SER A 48 8.96 0.98 2.14
C SER A 48 8.48 0.48 0.79
N GLY A 49 9.42 -0.01 -0.04
CA GLY A 49 9.10 -0.57 -1.35
C GLY A 49 8.38 -1.92 -1.30
N ILE A 50 8.48 -2.67 -0.19
CA ILE A 50 7.86 -3.99 -0.04
C ILE A 50 7.33 -4.23 1.38
N TYR A 51 6.19 -4.92 1.50
CA TYR A 51 5.60 -5.40 2.75
C TYR A 51 5.01 -6.80 2.61
N CYS A 52 5.01 -7.57 3.69
CA CYS A 52 4.15 -8.75 3.80
C CYS A 52 2.72 -8.30 4.08
N GLU A 53 1.71 -8.96 3.49
CA GLU A 53 0.29 -8.67 3.71
C GLU A 53 -0.07 -8.61 5.20
N GLY A 54 0.44 -9.54 6.01
CA GLY A 54 0.23 -9.58 7.47
C GLY A 54 1.03 -8.57 8.30
N SER A 55 1.73 -7.62 7.69
CA SER A 55 2.52 -6.62 8.42
C SER A 55 1.62 -5.60 9.12
N GLY A 56 2.13 -4.98 10.18
CA GLY A 56 1.41 -3.92 10.90
C GLY A 56 1.20 -2.65 10.08
N LEU A 57 0.40 -1.73 10.65
CA LEU A 57 0.14 -0.40 10.10
C LEU A 57 1.44 0.42 9.99
N VAL A 58 1.56 1.16 8.89
CA VAL A 58 2.70 2.03 8.59
C VAL A 58 2.24 3.47 8.55
N THR A 59 2.81 4.34 9.38
CA THR A 59 2.50 5.77 9.35
C THR A 59 3.33 6.49 8.29
N LEU A 60 2.64 7.24 7.43
CA LEU A 60 3.22 8.05 6.37
C LEU A 60 3.29 9.52 6.79
N THR A 61 4.33 10.22 6.34
CA THR A 61 4.52 11.65 6.59
C THR A 61 4.68 12.39 5.26
N GLY A 62 3.74 13.28 4.97
CA GLY A 62 3.73 14.09 3.76
C GLY A 62 4.36 15.47 3.97
N SER A 63 4.96 16.01 2.92
CA SER A 63 5.55 17.35 2.86
C SER A 63 5.14 18.04 1.55
N PRO A 64 4.57 19.27 1.59
CA PRO A 64 4.22 20.07 2.78
C PRO A 64 3.12 19.43 3.65
N ALA A 65 3.03 19.77 4.95
CA ALA A 65 2.01 19.22 5.84
C ALA A 65 0.59 19.73 5.50
N GLY A 66 -0.43 18.92 5.80
CA GLY A 66 -1.84 19.27 5.59
C GLY A 66 -2.46 18.75 4.29
N GLY A 67 -1.72 17.95 3.53
CA GLY A 67 -2.26 17.19 2.40
C GLY A 67 -2.93 15.89 2.82
N THR A 68 -3.41 15.14 1.82
CA THR A 68 -4.14 13.89 2.00
C THR A 68 -3.46 12.73 1.28
N PHE A 69 -3.46 11.56 1.90
CA PHE A 69 -3.02 10.32 1.27
C PHE A 69 -4.20 9.59 0.63
N SER A 70 -3.94 8.93 -0.50
CA SER A 70 -4.89 8.06 -1.18
C SER A 70 -4.19 6.86 -1.82
N GLY A 71 -4.95 5.78 -2.00
CA GLY A 71 -4.49 4.52 -2.56
C GLY A 71 -5.02 3.31 -1.79
N PRO A 72 -4.79 2.09 -2.31
CA PRO A 72 -5.14 0.85 -1.62
C PRO A 72 -4.52 0.79 -0.22
N GLY A 73 -5.29 0.33 0.77
CA GLY A 73 -4.84 0.19 2.16
C GLY A 73 -4.60 1.50 2.93
N ILE A 74 -4.89 2.68 2.37
CA ILE A 74 -4.73 3.96 3.06
C ILE A 74 -5.94 4.28 3.94
N SER A 75 -5.68 4.61 5.20
CA SER A 75 -6.65 5.20 6.13
C SER A 75 -6.00 6.37 6.89
N GLY A 76 -6.48 7.59 6.62
CA GLY A 76 -5.85 8.81 7.14
C GLY A 76 -4.42 8.97 6.61
N ASN A 77 -3.44 8.92 7.51
CA ASN A 77 -2.01 8.94 7.18
C ASN A 77 -1.34 7.57 7.38
N SER A 78 -2.12 6.49 7.48
CA SER A 78 -1.61 5.14 7.72
C SER A 78 -1.87 4.23 6.53
N PHE A 79 -0.86 3.45 6.15
CA PHE A 79 -0.94 2.37 5.17
C PHE A 79 -1.08 1.02 5.88
N ASN A 80 -2.06 0.23 5.47
CA ASN A 80 -2.31 -1.13 5.95
C ASN A 80 -2.09 -2.12 4.80
N PRO A 81 -0.99 -2.88 4.80
CA PRO A 81 -0.71 -3.89 3.77
C PRO A 81 -1.82 -4.92 3.61
N ALA A 82 -2.45 -5.37 4.70
CA ALA A 82 -3.54 -6.34 4.66
C ALA A 82 -4.80 -5.79 3.97
N ALA A 83 -5.07 -4.49 4.10
CA ALA A 83 -6.19 -3.85 3.43
C ALA A 83 -5.87 -3.44 1.99
N ALA A 84 -4.59 -3.33 1.62
CA ALA A 84 -4.18 -3.14 0.24
C ALA A 84 -4.29 -4.45 -0.56
N GLY A 85 -4.06 -5.59 0.09
CA GLY A 85 -4.02 -6.91 -0.53
C GLY A 85 -2.71 -7.17 -1.28
N ILE A 86 -2.46 -8.42 -1.65
CA ILE A 86 -1.26 -8.81 -2.41
C ILE A 86 -1.22 -8.10 -3.79
N GLY A 87 -0.05 -7.60 -4.18
CA GLY A 87 0.20 -6.98 -5.48
C GLY A 87 0.95 -5.66 -5.40
N LEU A 88 1.16 -5.04 -6.56
CA LEU A 88 1.81 -3.73 -6.66
C LEU A 88 0.77 -2.61 -6.58
N HIS A 89 0.94 -1.71 -5.62
CA HIS A 89 0.02 -0.60 -5.34
C HIS A 89 0.70 0.75 -5.51
N THR A 90 -0.07 1.75 -5.91
CA THR A 90 0.40 3.13 -5.99
C THR A 90 -0.25 3.96 -4.89
N ILE A 91 0.58 4.58 -4.05
CA ILE A 91 0.15 5.49 -2.99
C ILE A 91 0.46 6.92 -3.43
N THR A 92 -0.52 7.82 -3.27
CA THR A 92 -0.43 9.21 -3.68
C THR A 92 -0.64 10.13 -2.49
N TYR A 93 0.20 11.15 -2.36
CA TYR A 93 0.02 12.29 -1.46
C TYR A 93 -0.38 13.52 -2.26
N THR A 94 -1.47 14.18 -1.89
CA THR A 94 -2.01 15.37 -2.57
C THR A 94 -2.04 16.56 -1.63
N PHE A 95 -1.53 17.70 -2.09
CA PHE A 95 -1.51 18.95 -1.34
C PHE A 95 -2.08 20.08 -2.19
N SER A 96 -2.99 20.88 -1.63
CA SER A 96 -3.62 22.01 -2.32
C SER A 96 -3.33 23.32 -1.61
N GLN A 97 -2.85 24.30 -2.36
CA GLN A 97 -2.55 25.66 -1.87
C GLN A 97 -2.80 26.67 -2.98
N ASN A 98 -3.38 27.83 -2.65
CA ASN A 98 -3.61 28.94 -3.58
C ASN A 98 -4.34 28.52 -4.87
N ASN A 99 -5.37 27.67 -4.76
CA ASN A 99 -6.12 27.08 -5.88
C ASN A 99 -5.30 26.21 -6.84
N CYS A 100 -4.08 25.81 -6.46
CA CYS A 100 -3.28 24.82 -7.16
C CYS A 100 -3.25 23.51 -6.37
N THR A 101 -3.26 22.39 -7.09
CA THR A 101 -3.15 21.05 -6.53
C THR A 101 -1.88 20.40 -7.04
N PHE A 102 -1.12 19.83 -6.10
CA PHE A 102 0.18 19.20 -6.33
C PHE A 102 0.16 17.81 -5.73
N SER A 103 0.85 16.85 -6.35
CA SER A 103 0.90 15.48 -5.85
C SER A 103 2.25 14.81 -6.05
N ALA A 104 2.50 13.82 -5.21
CA ALA A 104 3.62 12.88 -5.36
C ALA A 104 3.11 11.46 -5.17
N SER A 105 3.66 10.51 -5.92
CA SER A 105 3.29 9.10 -5.83
C SER A 105 4.52 8.21 -5.63
N GLN A 106 4.32 7.09 -4.94
CA GLN A 106 5.31 6.02 -4.78
C GLN A 106 4.59 4.68 -4.96
N GLN A 107 5.33 3.68 -5.44
CA GLN A 107 4.85 2.31 -5.55
C GLN A 107 5.30 1.48 -4.35
N VAL A 108 4.47 0.53 -3.98
CA VAL A 108 4.73 -0.45 -2.92
C VAL A 108 4.24 -1.82 -3.36
N GLU A 109 5.05 -2.85 -3.17
CA GLU A 109 4.67 -4.23 -3.41
C GLU A 109 4.24 -4.89 -2.10
N VAL A 110 3.03 -5.44 -2.08
CA VAL A 110 2.56 -6.28 -0.99
C VAL A 110 2.68 -7.72 -1.44
N VAL A 111 3.49 -8.51 -0.73
CA VAL A 111 3.68 -9.93 -1.00
C VAL A 111 2.95 -10.75 0.05
N ALA A 112 2.60 -11.99 -0.31
CA ALA A 112 2.13 -12.96 0.67
C ALA A 112 3.15 -13.02 1.81
N GLY A 113 2.69 -12.90 3.06
CA GLY A 113 3.57 -13.15 4.18
C GLY A 113 4.05 -14.59 4.12
N ASN A 114 5.30 -14.85 4.54
CA ASN A 114 5.74 -16.20 4.81
C ASN A 114 4.87 -16.76 5.96
N GLU A 115 3.75 -17.39 5.63
CA GLU A 115 3.00 -18.15 6.61
C GLU A 115 3.88 -19.27 7.12
N VAL A 116 4.07 -19.31 8.44
CA VAL A 116 4.85 -20.37 9.07
C VAL A 116 4.00 -21.63 9.06
N LEU A 117 4.32 -22.54 8.14
CA LEU A 117 3.70 -23.86 8.10
C LEU A 117 4.06 -24.63 9.36
N SER A 118 3.05 -25.16 10.05
CA SER A 118 3.26 -26.02 11.20
C SER A 118 2.29 -27.19 11.22
N ILE A 119 2.77 -28.31 11.76
CA ILE A 119 1.97 -29.52 11.98
C ILE A 119 1.86 -29.72 13.48
N THR A 120 0.64 -29.91 13.96
CA THR A 120 0.34 -30.21 15.37
C THR A 120 -0.45 -31.51 15.47
N GLY A 121 -0.49 -32.11 16.66
CA GLY A 121 -1.16 -33.40 16.91
C GLY A 121 -0.28 -34.64 16.73
N LEU A 122 0.98 -34.46 16.32
CA LEU A 122 1.99 -35.52 16.31
C LEU A 122 2.79 -35.52 17.63
N GLY A 123 2.94 -36.70 18.21
CA GLY A 123 3.89 -37.02 19.26
C GLY A 123 5.25 -37.39 18.65
N SER A 124 6.29 -37.37 19.48
CA SER A 124 7.66 -37.70 19.04
C SER A 124 7.88 -39.18 18.72
N THR A 125 7.04 -40.08 19.26
CA THR A 125 7.16 -41.53 19.08
C THR A 125 5.81 -42.22 19.18
N TYR A 126 5.62 -43.31 18.45
CA TYR A 126 4.43 -44.15 18.48
C TYR A 126 4.78 -45.64 18.46
N CYS A 127 3.97 -46.48 19.12
CA CYS A 127 3.99 -47.92 18.89
C CYS A 127 3.36 -48.22 17.52
N VAL A 128 3.89 -49.21 16.79
CA VAL A 128 3.38 -49.58 15.45
C VAL A 128 1.89 -49.98 15.46
N ASN A 129 1.38 -50.46 16.58
CA ASN A 129 -0.02 -50.86 16.77
C ASN A 129 -0.88 -49.78 17.47
N ALA A 130 -0.37 -48.56 17.64
CA ALA A 130 -1.17 -47.47 18.20
C ALA A 130 -2.31 -47.09 17.25
N ALA A 131 -3.41 -46.60 17.82
CA ALA A 131 -4.53 -46.08 17.05
C ALA A 131 -4.11 -44.85 16.22
N ALA A 132 -4.84 -44.59 15.14
CA ALA A 132 -4.60 -43.40 14.33
C ALA A 132 -4.89 -42.11 15.12
N VAL A 133 -4.09 -41.08 14.89
CA VAL A 133 -4.18 -39.78 15.56
C VAL A 133 -4.56 -38.68 14.57
N SER A 134 -5.38 -37.75 15.03
CA SER A 134 -5.70 -36.56 14.23
C SER A 134 -4.55 -35.57 14.24
N ILE A 135 -4.24 -35.03 13.07
CA ILE A 135 -3.21 -34.01 12.87
C ILE A 135 -3.84 -32.75 12.29
N THR A 136 -3.27 -31.59 12.63
CA THR A 136 -3.79 -30.29 12.19
C THR A 136 -2.66 -29.43 11.66
N GLY A 137 -2.87 -28.90 10.46
CA GLY A 137 -1.93 -28.02 9.78
C GLY A 137 -2.33 -26.58 10.04
N SER A 138 -1.33 -25.71 10.16
CA SER A 138 -1.54 -24.26 10.16
C SER A 138 -0.76 -23.70 8.97
N PRO A 139 -1.39 -22.90 8.09
CA PRO A 139 -2.80 -22.46 8.07
C PRO A 139 -3.78 -23.63 7.85
N LEU A 140 -5.10 -23.45 8.06
CA LEU A 140 -6.09 -24.50 7.76
C LEU A 140 -6.37 -24.61 6.25
N GLY A 141 -6.66 -25.82 5.77
CA GLY A 141 -7.10 -26.05 4.39
C GLY A 141 -6.05 -26.64 3.43
N GLY A 142 -4.84 -26.90 3.91
CA GLY A 142 -3.82 -27.63 3.16
C GLY A 142 -3.98 -29.15 3.24
N ALA A 143 -3.09 -29.87 2.57
CA ALA A 143 -3.09 -31.32 2.47
C ALA A 143 -1.86 -31.94 3.15
N PHE A 144 -2.08 -33.06 3.82
CA PHE A 144 -1.01 -33.89 4.38
C PHE A 144 -0.62 -35.00 3.42
N SER A 145 0.67 -35.29 3.34
CA SER A 145 1.20 -36.44 2.62
C SER A 145 2.34 -37.12 3.38
N GLY A 146 2.53 -38.41 3.11
CA GLY A 146 3.57 -39.23 3.73
C GLY A 146 3.06 -40.61 4.17
N PRO A 147 3.96 -41.48 4.65
CA PRO A 147 3.61 -42.81 5.15
C PRO A 147 2.59 -42.73 6.29
N GLY A 148 1.54 -43.55 6.21
CA GLY A 148 0.49 -43.63 7.22
C GLY A 148 -0.50 -42.47 7.27
N ILE A 149 -0.41 -41.50 6.36
CA ILE A 149 -1.37 -40.40 6.27
C ILE A 149 -2.65 -40.85 5.53
N SER A 150 -3.80 -40.55 6.12
CA SER A 150 -5.11 -40.71 5.51
C SER A 150 -5.99 -39.50 5.87
N GLY A 151 -6.10 -38.54 4.95
CA GLY A 151 -6.76 -37.25 5.22
C GLY A 151 -6.00 -36.47 6.31
N ASN A 152 -6.71 -36.04 7.35
CA ASN A 152 -6.13 -35.34 8.51
C ASN A 152 -5.77 -36.29 9.66
N SER A 153 -5.39 -37.53 9.34
CA SER A 153 -5.06 -38.56 10.33
C SER A 153 -3.76 -39.27 9.98
N PHE A 154 -2.93 -39.54 10.99
CA PHE A 154 -1.73 -40.34 10.91
C PHE A 154 -1.94 -41.69 11.60
N ASN A 155 -1.73 -42.79 10.88
CA ASN A 155 -1.83 -44.15 11.38
C ASN A 155 -0.46 -44.84 11.41
N PRO A 156 0.12 -45.06 12.61
CA PRO A 156 1.42 -45.71 12.78
C PRO A 156 1.50 -47.12 12.17
N ALA A 157 0.39 -47.87 12.16
CA ALA A 157 0.35 -49.22 11.59
C ALA A 157 0.52 -49.22 10.07
N LEU A 158 0.05 -48.15 9.41
CA LEU A 158 0.20 -47.96 7.96
C LEU A 158 1.56 -47.34 7.60
N ALA A 159 2.13 -46.52 8.48
CA ALA A 159 3.47 -45.98 8.29
C ALA A 159 4.56 -47.06 8.46
N GLY A 160 4.35 -48.00 9.40
CA GLY A 160 5.32 -49.04 9.74
C GLY A 160 6.44 -48.53 10.64
N VAL A 161 7.33 -49.44 11.04
CA VAL A 161 8.48 -49.09 11.90
C VAL A 161 9.51 -48.25 11.15
N GLY A 162 10.03 -47.20 11.79
CA GLY A 162 11.05 -46.32 11.21
C GLY A 162 10.76 -44.84 11.46
N THR A 163 11.63 -43.99 10.91
CA THR A 163 11.42 -42.54 10.88
C THR A 163 10.77 -42.17 9.56
N HIS A 164 9.65 -41.45 9.62
CA HIS A 164 8.87 -41.08 8.45
C HIS A 164 8.80 -39.56 8.32
N LEU A 165 8.93 -39.08 7.09
CA LEU A 165 8.71 -37.67 6.77
C LEU A 165 7.21 -37.46 6.50
N ILE A 166 6.61 -36.53 7.24
CA ILE A 166 5.26 -36.04 6.97
C ILE A 166 5.39 -34.63 6.39
N VAL A 167 4.74 -34.40 5.26
CA VAL A 167 4.75 -33.13 4.54
C VAL A 167 3.37 -32.49 4.65
N TYR A 168 3.36 -31.20 4.95
CA TYR A 168 2.17 -30.36 4.89
C TYR A 168 2.35 -29.35 3.76
N GLU A 169 1.43 -29.38 2.80
CA GLU A 169 1.42 -28.48 1.66
C GLU A 169 0.18 -27.59 1.72
N TYR A 170 0.40 -26.29 1.58
CA TYR A 170 -0.65 -25.29 1.60
C TYR A 170 -0.41 -24.30 0.46
N VAL A 171 -1.45 -24.03 -0.31
CA VAL A 171 -1.44 -22.99 -1.34
C VAL A 171 -2.26 -21.82 -0.79
N SER A 172 -1.58 -20.72 -0.46
CA SER A 172 -2.26 -19.48 -0.07
C SER A 172 -3.16 -19.04 -1.22
N GLY A 173 -4.46 -18.85 -0.95
CA GLY A 173 -5.40 -18.31 -1.93
C GLY A 173 -4.92 -16.94 -2.39
N GLY A 174 -4.72 -16.79 -3.70
CA GLY A 174 -4.27 -15.54 -4.31
C GLY A 174 -5.28 -14.41 -4.27
#